data_AF-A0A6H2A5N6-F1
#
_entry.id   AF-A0A6H2A5N6-F1
#
_cell.length_a   1.000
_cell.length_b   1.000
_cell.length_c   1.000
_cell.angle_alpha   90.00
_cell.angle_beta   90.00
_cell.angle_gamma   90.00
#
_symmetry.space_group_name_H-M   'P 1'
#
loop_
_entity.id
_entity.type
_entity.pdbx_description
1 polymer ?
#
loop_
_entity_poly.entity_id
_entity_poly.type
_entity_poly.pdbx_seq_one_letter_code
_entity_poly.pdbx_strand_id
1 'polypeptide(L)'
;MKVIYIAGPFRGANAWHVAENIRAAERLAFDIAHMGAMPLCPHSATAHFDGTMTDAFWLAGTQELLRRCDAIACVDNWAESVGARAEVNLAGALCIPVLFDVASIRQFCEARSCAGCALEPEHGNGGCDWPGERCDQYHEAE
;
A
#
# COMPACT_ATOMS: atom_id res chain seq x y z
N MET A 1 -5.42 9.83 9.01
CA MET A 1 -4.42 9.99 7.93
C MET A 1 -4.31 8.65 7.25
N LYS A 2 -4.21 8.62 5.91
CA LYS A 2 -4.04 7.36 5.17
C LYS A 2 -2.65 6.78 5.43
N VAL A 3 -2.54 5.47 5.57
CA VAL A 3 -1.29 4.73 5.70
C VAL A 3 -1.08 3.92 4.42
N ILE A 4 0.03 4.15 3.73
CA ILE A 4 0.34 3.49 2.45
C ILE A 4 1.57 2.61 2.62
N TYR A 5 1.40 1.31 2.42
CA TYR A 5 2.48 0.33 2.40
C TYR A 5 3.34 0.51 1.14
N ILE A 6 4.66 0.34 1.24
CA ILE A 6 5.55 0.39 0.08
C ILE A 6 6.08 -0.99 -0.28
N ALA A 7 5.80 -1.43 -1.50
CA ALA A 7 6.24 -2.70 -2.05
C ALA A 7 7.34 -2.51 -3.11
N GLY A 8 8.34 -3.38 -3.07
CA GLY A 8 9.48 -3.33 -3.98
C GLY A 8 10.54 -4.39 -3.67
N PRO A 9 11.56 -4.56 -4.52
CA PRO A 9 12.69 -5.42 -4.16
C PRO A 9 13.39 -4.90 -2.90
N PHE A 10 13.69 -5.79 -1.97
CA PHE A 10 14.61 -5.52 -0.86
C PHE A 10 15.97 -6.16 -1.15
N ARG A 11 15.96 -7.45 -1.47
CA ARG A 11 17.15 -8.23 -1.81
C ARG A 11 17.77 -7.75 -3.13
N GLY A 12 19.09 -7.74 -3.19
CA GLY A 12 19.88 -7.43 -4.37
C GLY A 12 21.11 -8.34 -4.48
N ALA A 13 21.85 -8.26 -5.59
CA ALA A 13 22.99 -9.15 -5.83
C ALA A 13 24.15 -8.97 -4.83
N ASN A 14 24.21 -7.82 -4.15
CA ASN A 14 25.18 -7.47 -3.12
C ASN A 14 24.63 -6.31 -2.26
N ALA A 15 25.39 -5.91 -1.24
CA ALA A 15 25.00 -4.83 -0.33
C ALA A 15 24.76 -3.48 -1.03
N TRP A 16 25.46 -3.20 -2.14
CA TRP A 16 25.24 -1.97 -2.92
C TRP A 16 23.84 -1.97 -3.54
N HIS A 17 23.45 -3.05 -4.22
CA HIS A 17 22.11 -3.16 -4.80
C HIS A 17 21.00 -3.18 -3.73
N VAL A 18 21.25 -3.75 -2.55
CA VAL A 18 20.31 -3.66 -1.42
C VAL A 18 20.12 -2.20 -0.99
N ALA A 19 21.20 -1.43 -0.89
CA ALA A 19 21.11 -0.01 -0.56
C ALA A 19 20.38 0.81 -1.65
N GLU A 20 20.60 0.50 -2.94
CA GLU A 20 19.88 1.13 -4.05
C GLU A 20 18.37 0.85 -3.99
N ASN A 21 17.99 -0.40 -3.71
CA ASN A 21 16.61 -0.82 -3.50
C ASN A 21 15.94 -0.07 -2.34
N ILE A 22 16.61 -0.01 -1.18
CA ILE A 22 16.13 0.74 -0.01
C ILE A 22 15.95 2.21 -0.38
N ARG A 23 16.92 2.82 -1.07
CA ARG A 23 16.83 4.22 -1.49
C ARG A 23 15.67 4.47 -2.46
N ALA A 24 15.36 3.52 -3.34
CA ALA A 24 14.20 3.61 -4.23
C ALA A 24 12.89 3.63 -3.44
N ALA A 25 12.74 2.73 -2.47
CA ALA A 25 11.58 2.70 -1.58
C ALA A 25 11.48 3.97 -0.71
N GLU A 26 12.60 4.50 -0.20
CA GLU A 26 12.64 5.75 0.56
C GLU A 26 12.21 6.97 -0.26
N ARG A 27 12.59 7.05 -1.55
CA ARG A 27 12.14 8.14 -2.43
C ARG A 27 10.63 8.14 -2.55
N LEU A 28 10.02 6.97 -2.81
CA LEU A 28 8.57 6.83 -2.86
C LEU A 28 7.91 7.16 -1.52
N ALA A 29 8.53 6.76 -0.40
CA ALA A 29 8.07 7.10 0.95
C ALA A 29 8.03 8.62 1.18
N PHE A 30 9.09 9.31 0.76
CA PHE A 30 9.20 10.76 0.86
C PHE A 30 8.12 11.48 0.04
N ASP A 31 7.83 10.98 -1.16
CA ASP A 31 6.78 11.52 -2.03
C ASP A 31 5.38 11.32 -1.41
N ILE A 32 5.10 10.12 -0.89
CA ILE A 32 3.84 9.81 -0.17
C ILE A 32 3.66 10.75 1.04
N ALA A 33 4.72 10.98 1.82
CA ALA A 33 4.69 11.91 2.95
C ALA A 33 4.37 13.34 2.50
N HIS A 34 4.95 13.80 1.39
CA HIS A 34 4.65 15.11 0.80
C HIS A 34 3.21 15.23 0.30
N MET A 35 2.56 14.11 -0.01
CA MET A 35 1.14 14.06 -0.41
C MET A 35 0.18 13.98 0.81
N GLY A 36 0.69 14.02 2.04
CA GLY A 36 -0.12 14.07 3.26
C GLY A 36 -0.60 12.71 3.78
N ALA A 37 -0.02 11.61 3.29
CA ALA A 37 -0.24 10.26 3.81
C ALA A 37 0.99 9.79 4.61
N MET A 38 0.80 8.79 5.48
CA MET A 38 1.89 8.17 6.24
C MET A 38 2.45 6.99 5.44
N PRO A 39 3.72 7.03 5.00
CA PRO A 39 4.34 5.88 4.37
C PRO A 39 4.71 4.82 5.42
N LEU A 40 4.38 3.56 5.13
CA LEU A 40 4.95 2.40 5.80
C LEU A 40 5.94 1.73 4.85
N CYS A 41 7.23 1.88 5.14
CA CYS A 41 8.32 1.37 4.30
C CYS A 41 9.07 0.25 5.03
N PRO A 42 8.77 -1.03 4.76
CA PRO A 42 9.50 -2.15 5.37
C PRO A 42 10.99 -2.08 5.07
N HIS A 43 11.37 -1.65 3.86
CA HIS A 43 12.76 -1.60 3.40
C HIS A 43 13.65 -0.77 4.32
N SER A 44 13.19 0.42 4.73
CA SER A 44 13.94 1.27 5.64
C SER A 44 13.74 0.87 7.10
N ALA A 45 12.52 0.44 7.47
CA ALA A 45 12.21 0.02 8.84
C ALA A 45 13.04 -1.19 9.30
N THR A 46 13.45 -2.06 8.37
CA THR A 46 14.25 -3.27 8.66
C THR A 46 15.63 -3.26 8.00
N ALA A 47 16.09 -2.13 7.43
CA ALA A 47 17.33 -2.02 6.64
C ALA A 47 18.58 -2.58 7.36
N HIS A 48 18.62 -2.50 8.69
CA HIS A 48 19.77 -2.90 9.50
C HIS A 48 19.50 -4.12 10.37
N PHE A 49 18.40 -4.85 10.11
CA PHE A 49 18.02 -6.05 10.87
C PHE A 49 18.33 -7.35 10.11
N ASP A 50 19.11 -7.27 9.03
CA ASP A 50 19.47 -8.45 8.24
C ASP A 50 20.21 -9.51 9.09
N GLY A 51 19.89 -10.78 8.85
CA GLY A 51 20.42 -11.92 9.61
C GLY A 51 19.97 -12.04 11.06
N THR A 52 19.08 -11.16 11.56
CA THR A 52 18.64 -11.22 12.97
C THR A 52 17.48 -12.19 13.21
N MET A 53 16.55 -12.33 12.25
CA MET A 53 15.39 -13.22 12.31
C MET A 53 15.23 -14.00 11.00
N THR A 54 14.37 -15.04 11.02
CA THR A 54 14.11 -15.88 9.86
C THR A 54 13.31 -15.14 8.77
N ASP A 55 13.48 -15.57 7.53
CA ASP A 55 12.68 -15.06 6.39
C ASP A 55 11.17 -15.18 6.63
N ALA A 56 10.73 -16.28 7.24
CA ALA A 56 9.32 -16.52 7.55
C ALA A 56 8.77 -15.51 8.57
N PHE A 57 9.57 -15.12 9.56
CA PHE A 57 9.21 -14.10 10.52
C PHE A 57 9.01 -12.75 9.83
N TRP A 58 9.96 -12.33 8.99
CA TRP A 58 9.87 -11.07 8.28
C TRP A 58 8.69 -11.04 7.31
N LEU A 59 8.50 -12.11 6.53
CA LEU A 59 7.39 -12.19 5.59
C LEU A 59 6.03 -12.12 6.30
N ALA A 60 5.85 -12.85 7.39
CA ALA A 60 4.61 -12.79 8.17
C ALA A 60 4.40 -11.40 8.77
N GLY A 61 5.46 -10.81 9.34
CA GLY A 61 5.40 -9.47 9.94
C GLY A 61 5.05 -8.38 8.92
N THR A 62 5.69 -8.37 7.74
CA THR A 62 5.43 -7.33 6.74
C THR A 62 4.06 -7.47 6.08
N GLN A 63 3.59 -8.70 5.87
CA GLN A 63 2.21 -8.95 5.44
C GLN A 63 1.18 -8.45 6.47
N GLU A 64 1.47 -8.61 7.75
CA GLU A 64 0.62 -8.14 8.84
C GLU A 64 0.60 -6.60 8.89
N LEU A 65 1.72 -5.93 8.59
CA LEU A 65 1.75 -4.48 8.39
C LEU A 65 0.90 -4.06 7.18
N LEU A 66 1.01 -4.75 6.04
CA LEU A 66 0.20 -4.49 4.85
C LEU A 66 -1.31 -4.57 5.14
N ARG A 67 -1.76 -5.58 5.91
CA ARG A 67 -3.18 -5.73 6.31
C ARG A 67 -3.76 -4.54 7.07
N ARG A 68 -2.91 -3.70 7.67
CA ARG A 68 -3.32 -2.51 8.43
C ARG A 68 -3.21 -1.21 7.63
N CYS A 69 -2.69 -1.28 6.42
CA CYS A 69 -2.57 -0.12 5.54
C CYS A 69 -3.85 0.09 4.73
N ASP A 70 -4.11 1.34 4.35
CA ASP A 70 -5.25 1.72 3.52
C ASP A 70 -5.00 1.46 2.03
N ALA A 71 -3.73 1.36 1.62
CA ALA A 71 -3.30 1.02 0.26
C ALA A 71 -1.87 0.47 0.26
N ILE A 72 -1.46 -0.06 -0.89
CA ILE A 72 -0.09 -0.42 -1.22
C ILE A 72 0.38 0.37 -2.45
N ALA A 73 1.58 0.94 -2.39
CA ALA A 73 2.24 1.62 -3.48
C ALA A 73 3.48 0.84 -3.92
N CYS A 74 3.67 0.70 -5.23
CA CYS A 74 4.74 -0.08 -5.81
C CYS A 74 5.85 0.83 -6.37
N VAL A 75 7.11 0.48 -6.12
CA VAL A 75 8.25 1.07 -6.85
C VAL A 75 8.32 0.52 -8.28
N ASP A 76 8.96 1.24 -9.22
CA ASP A 76 8.95 0.92 -10.65
C ASP A 76 9.27 -0.55 -11.00
N ASN A 77 10.28 -1.15 -10.36
CA ASN A 77 10.72 -2.52 -10.61
C ASN A 77 10.10 -3.57 -9.66
N TRP A 78 8.98 -3.26 -9.01
CA TRP A 78 8.32 -4.16 -8.06
C TRP A 78 8.02 -5.55 -8.65
N ALA A 79 7.64 -5.61 -9.94
CA ALA A 79 7.20 -6.85 -10.59
C ALA A 79 8.31 -7.90 -10.70
N GLU A 80 9.57 -7.49 -10.61
CA GLU A 80 10.74 -8.38 -10.61
C GLU A 80 10.95 -9.04 -9.24
N SER A 81 10.42 -8.44 -8.17
CA SER A 81 10.52 -8.94 -6.80
C SER A 81 9.48 -10.03 -6.54
N VAL A 82 9.94 -11.22 -6.13
CA VAL A 82 9.05 -12.29 -5.64
C VAL A 82 8.23 -11.82 -4.43
N GLY A 83 8.88 -11.10 -3.49
CA GLY A 83 8.22 -10.59 -2.29
C GLY A 83 7.14 -9.56 -2.61
N ALA A 84 7.46 -8.57 -3.45
CA ALA A 84 6.51 -7.52 -3.81
C ALA A 84 5.31 -8.07 -4.59
N ARG A 85 5.52 -9.07 -5.47
CA ARG A 85 4.42 -9.78 -6.12
C ARG A 85 3.51 -10.49 -5.14
N ALA A 86 4.07 -11.12 -4.11
CA ALA A 86 3.27 -11.75 -3.06
C ALA A 86 2.46 -10.72 -2.25
N GLU A 87 3.03 -9.55 -1.97
CA GLU A 87 2.36 -8.44 -1.30
C GLU A 87 1.22 -7.86 -2.14
N VAL A 88 1.44 -7.62 -3.44
CA VAL A 88 0.39 -7.15 -4.37
C VAL A 88 -0.74 -8.18 -4.50
N ASN A 89 -0.41 -9.47 -4.59
CA ASN A 89 -1.42 -10.53 -4.61
C ASN A 89 -2.24 -10.55 -3.31
N LEU A 90 -1.58 -10.39 -2.16
CA LEU A 90 -2.25 -10.30 -0.87
C LEU A 90 -3.17 -9.08 -0.80
N ALA A 91 -2.71 -7.91 -1.25
CA ALA A 91 -3.52 -6.71 -1.30
C ALA A 91 -4.77 -6.90 -2.17
N GLY A 92 -4.62 -7.50 -3.35
CA GLY A 92 -5.75 -7.86 -4.22
C GLY A 92 -6.75 -8.79 -3.54
N ALA A 93 -6.28 -9.83 -2.83
CA ALA A 93 -7.15 -10.75 -2.09
C ALA A 93 -7.88 -10.10 -0.91
N LEU A 94 -7.38 -8.96 -0.40
CA LEU A 94 -7.97 -8.20 0.70
C LEU A 94 -8.73 -6.96 0.24
N CYS A 95 -8.87 -6.75 -1.08
CA CYS A 95 -9.43 -5.54 -1.66
C CYS A 95 -8.71 -4.25 -1.19
N ILE A 96 -7.42 -4.35 -0.86
CA ILE A 96 -6.56 -3.20 -0.58
C ILE A 96 -6.12 -2.59 -1.91
N PRO A 97 -6.38 -1.29 -2.16
CA PRO A 97 -5.98 -0.62 -3.40
C PRO A 97 -4.49 -0.73 -3.68
N VAL A 98 -4.15 -1.05 -4.94
CA VAL A 98 -2.78 -1.13 -5.44
C VAL A 98 -2.49 0.07 -6.33
N LEU A 99 -1.45 0.82 -5.99
CA LEU A 99 -1.08 2.10 -6.59
C LEU A 99 0.26 1.93 -7.31
N PHE A 100 0.27 2.11 -8.64
CA PHE A 100 1.44 1.80 -9.47
C PHE A 100 2.23 3.03 -9.92
N ASP A 101 1.67 4.23 -9.74
CA ASP A 101 2.30 5.47 -10.18
C ASP A 101 1.94 6.65 -9.27
N VAL A 102 2.70 7.74 -9.41
CA VAL A 102 2.52 8.98 -8.63
C VAL A 102 1.11 9.57 -8.78
N ALA A 103 0.47 9.42 -9.94
CA ALA A 103 -0.87 9.97 -10.17
C ALA A 103 -1.92 9.20 -9.36
N SER A 104 -1.87 7.86 -9.39
CA SER A 104 -2.74 6.99 -8.59
C SER A 104 -2.54 7.20 -7.09
N ILE A 105 -1.30 7.39 -6.64
CA ILE A 105 -0.98 7.70 -5.24
C ILE A 105 -1.58 9.05 -4.84
N ARG A 106 -1.36 10.08 -5.65
CA ARG A 106 -1.91 11.42 -5.39
C ARG A 106 -3.43 11.39 -5.31
N GLN A 107 -4.08 10.78 -6.29
CA GLN A 107 -5.53 10.62 -6.31
C GLN A 107 -6.01 9.87 -5.06
N PHE A 108 -5.32 8.79 -4.68
CA PHE A 108 -5.65 8.05 -3.47
C PHE A 108 -5.49 8.93 -2.24
N CYS A 109 -4.43 9.72 -2.09
CA CYS A 109 -4.23 10.62 -0.95
C CYS A 109 -5.34 11.68 -0.86
N GLU A 110 -5.67 12.32 -1.98
CA GLU A 110 -6.62 13.44 -2.08
C GLU A 110 -8.09 13.02 -1.99
N ALA A 111 -8.41 11.74 -2.26
CA ALA A 111 -9.77 11.22 -2.16
C ALA A 111 -10.35 11.47 -0.75
N ARG A 112 -11.56 12.01 -0.65
CA ARG A 112 -12.20 12.16 0.65
C ARG A 112 -12.55 10.77 1.19
N SER A 113 -12.19 10.49 2.44
CA SER A 113 -12.78 9.37 3.15
C SER A 113 -14.28 9.64 3.25
N CYS A 114 -15.11 8.77 2.68
CA CYS A 114 -16.54 8.77 2.94
C CYS A 114 -16.76 8.40 4.41
N ALA A 115 -16.64 9.39 5.30
CA ALA A 115 -17.09 9.28 6.66
C ALA A 115 -18.63 9.32 6.62
N GLY A 116 -19.28 8.19 6.38
CA GLY A 116 -20.72 8.04 6.57
C GLY A 116 -21.56 7.59 5.37
N CYS A 117 -21.25 6.43 4.77
CA CYS A 117 -22.33 5.62 4.15
C CYS A 117 -22.99 4.70 5.21
N ALA A 118 -23.06 5.16 6.46
CA ALA A 118 -23.99 4.63 7.44
C ALA A 118 -25.27 5.44 7.29
N LEU A 119 -26.18 4.95 6.44
CA LEU A 119 -27.63 5.11 6.52
C LEU A 119 -28.14 6.29 7.38
N GLU A 120 -28.30 7.48 6.80
CA GLU A 120 -29.36 8.39 7.23
C GLU A 120 -30.30 8.66 6.03
N PRO A 121 -31.60 8.31 6.12
CA PRO A 121 -32.51 8.32 4.98
C PRO A 121 -33.14 9.70 4.73
N GLU A 122 -32.38 10.77 4.90
CA GLU A 122 -32.85 12.12 4.61
C GLU A 122 -31.69 13.06 4.33
N HIS A 123 -31.35 13.20 3.05
CA HIS A 123 -31.15 14.48 2.36
C HIS A 123 -30.44 14.26 1.01
N GLY A 124 -31.23 14.35 -0.08
CA GLY A 124 -30.87 14.96 -1.36
C GLY A 124 -29.55 14.61 -2.06
N ASN A 125 -29.62 13.69 -3.03
CA ASN A 125 -29.06 13.80 -4.39
C ASN A 125 -27.67 14.45 -4.60
N GLY A 126 -26.69 14.17 -3.73
CA GLY A 126 -25.27 14.40 -4.02
C GLY A 126 -24.63 13.09 -4.43
N GLY A 127 -24.47 12.86 -5.74
CA GLY A 127 -23.90 11.63 -6.29
C GLY A 127 -22.54 11.26 -5.70
N CYS A 128 -22.36 9.96 -5.43
CA CYS A 128 -21.08 9.36 -5.05
C CYS A 128 -20.12 9.40 -6.23
N ASP A 129 -19.03 10.18 -6.10
CA ASP A 129 -18.01 10.39 -7.13
C ASP A 129 -16.82 9.42 -6.95
N TRP A 130 -17.10 8.16 -6.57
CA TRP A 130 -16.07 7.11 -6.50
C TRP A 130 -15.99 6.35 -7.83
N PRO A 131 -14.84 6.32 -8.51
CA PRO A 131 -14.66 5.57 -9.77
C PRO A 131 -14.45 4.05 -9.56
N GLY A 132 -14.52 3.56 -8.32
CA GLY A 132 -14.59 2.15 -7.99
C GLY A 132 -16.05 1.71 -7.85
N GLU A 133 -16.36 0.46 -8.18
CA GLU A 133 -17.70 -0.10 -8.22
C GLU A 133 -18.55 0.25 -6.98
N ARG A 134 -19.80 0.64 -7.21
CA ARG A 134 -20.80 1.04 -6.20
C ARG A 134 -20.68 0.24 -4.91
N CYS A 135 -20.65 0.94 -3.78
CA CYS A 135 -20.64 0.42 -2.42
C CYS A 135 -21.76 -0.62 -2.15
N ASP A 136 -22.82 -0.62 -2.95
CA ASP A 136 -24.00 -1.46 -2.80
C ASP A 136 -23.79 -2.94 -3.21
N GLN A 137 -22.68 -3.30 -3.85
CA GLN A 137 -22.52 -4.65 -4.43
C GLN A 137 -22.03 -5.74 -3.46
N TYR A 138 -21.76 -5.43 -2.19
CA TYR A 138 -21.24 -6.40 -1.21
C TYR A 138 -22.22 -6.71 -0.07
N HIS A 139 -23.50 -6.33 -0.18
CA HIS A 139 -24.53 -6.67 0.82
C HIS A 139 -25.59 -7.67 0.35
N GLU A 140 -25.52 -8.15 -0.90
CA GLU A 140 -26.41 -9.22 -1.39
C GLU A 140 -25.61 -10.46 -1.77
N ALA A 141 -25.32 -11.27 -0.76
CA ALA A 141 -25.08 -12.70 -0.93
C ALA A 141 -25.82 -13.42 0.20
N GLU A 142 -27.12 -13.67 -0.03
CA GLU A 142 -27.86 -14.76 0.62
C GLU A 142 -27.45 -16.12 0.05
#